data_AF-A0AAD0NGL0-F1
#
_entry.id   AF-A0AAD0NGL0-F1
#
_cell.length_a   1.000
_cell.length_b   1.000
_cell.length_c   1.000
_cell.angle_alpha   90.00
_cell.angle_beta   90.00
_cell.angle_gamma   90.00
#
_symmetry.space_group_name_H-M   'P 1'
#
loop_
_entity.id
_entity.type
_entity.pdbx_description
1 polymer ?
#
loop_
_entity_poly.entity_id
_entity_poly.type
_entity_poly.pdbx_seq_one_letter_code
_entity_poly.pdbx_strand_id
1 'polypeptide(L)'
;MILMDCFGHDDPEMTLRRYILSDPAIVADVERVQRELVILMAKEAIGSAEDLGGAMGQGIRDAREKYLRVHRKSSLDPQDVYELAEALTMQGRDWVAVMPGVICTLPVGFTGPCASHQGGRNPANCQPGCSNQLLLAYNRSECDDMVRYIVEQLQKAIDEEAVQMVALWAGQLNNWLYRWNSVFEAWVDHPLIAAYGKAQPGRSSNE
;
A
#
# COMPACT_ATOMS: atom_id res chain seq x y z
N MET A 1 11.10 16.31 18.31
CA MET A 1 11.59 17.34 19.26
C MET A 1 11.83 16.68 20.61
N ILE A 2 12.79 15.76 20.67
CA ILE A 2 13.23 15.04 21.89
C ILE A 2 14.75 14.88 21.80
N LEU A 3 15.26 14.55 20.60
CA LEU A 3 16.70 14.47 20.32
C LEU A 3 17.45 15.81 20.54
N MET A 4 16.87 16.96 20.20
CA MET A 4 17.56 18.25 20.35
C MET A 4 17.74 18.67 21.81
N ASP A 5 16.72 18.46 22.65
CA ASP A 5 16.75 18.81 24.07
C ASP A 5 17.73 17.93 24.87
N CYS A 6 18.00 16.70 24.40
CA CYS A 6 18.98 15.81 25.03
C CYS A 6 20.44 16.14 24.66
N PHE A 7 20.69 16.72 23.49
CA PHE A 7 22.06 16.89 22.96
C PHE A 7 22.55 18.35 22.86
N GLY A 8 21.70 19.35 23.17
CA GLY A 8 22.15 20.73 23.36
C GLY A 8 22.72 21.42 22.11
N HIS A 9 22.25 21.04 20.92
CA HIS A 9 22.70 21.60 19.65
C HIS A 9 21.50 22.05 18.81
N ASP A 10 21.56 23.30 18.33
CA ASP A 10 20.53 23.91 17.45
C ASP A 10 20.57 23.39 16.01
N ASP A 11 21.55 22.53 15.68
CA ASP A 11 21.72 21.97 14.34
C ASP A 11 21.43 20.45 14.31
N PRO A 12 20.31 20.02 13.69
CA PRO A 12 19.97 18.61 13.53
C PRO A 12 20.97 17.85 12.65
N GLU A 13 21.63 18.53 11.71
CA GLU A 13 22.54 17.88 10.76
C GLU A 13 23.86 17.48 11.43
N MET A 14 24.38 18.32 12.33
CA MET A 14 25.51 17.98 13.20
C MET A 14 25.22 16.77 14.10
N THR A 15 24.03 16.72 14.70
CA THR A 15 23.65 15.63 15.62
C THR A 15 23.48 14.30 14.89
N LEU A 16 22.82 14.31 13.72
CA LEU A 16 22.60 13.11 12.90
C LEU A 16 23.90 12.60 12.25
N ARG A 17 24.69 13.47 11.60
CA ARG A 17 25.91 13.06 10.88
C ARG A 17 27.12 12.81 11.77
N ARG A 18 27.32 13.55 12.87
CA ARG A 18 28.55 13.43 13.69
C ARG A 18 28.47 12.49 14.88
N TYR A 19 27.27 12.11 15.34
CA TYR A 19 27.13 11.26 16.52
C TYR A 19 26.41 9.94 16.24
N ILE A 20 25.25 10.00 15.57
CA ILE A 20 24.43 8.79 15.36
C ILE A 20 24.96 7.94 14.19
N LEU A 21 25.36 8.60 13.09
CA LEU A 21 25.85 7.90 11.89
C LEU A 21 27.37 7.70 11.85
N SER A 22 28.09 8.18 12.87
CA SER A 22 29.56 8.07 12.96
C SER A 22 30.02 6.83 13.73
N ASP A 23 29.14 6.23 14.55
CA ASP A 23 29.39 4.95 15.22
C ASP A 23 28.81 3.79 14.40
N PRO A 24 29.65 2.90 13.84
CA PRO A 24 29.18 1.73 13.09
C PRO A 24 28.27 0.79 13.89
N ALA A 25 28.42 0.73 15.21
CA ALA A 25 27.56 -0.10 16.07
C ALA A 25 26.14 0.46 16.12
N ILE A 26 26.00 1.79 16.24
CA ILE A 26 24.69 2.47 16.22
C ILE A 26 24.02 2.29 14.86
N VAL A 27 24.76 2.44 13.76
CA VAL A 27 24.24 2.21 12.40
C VAL A 27 23.72 0.78 12.25
N ALA A 28 24.49 -0.21 12.69
CA ALA A 28 24.09 -1.61 12.64
C ALA A 28 22.82 -1.90 13.47
N ASP A 29 22.69 -1.28 14.65
CA ASP A 29 21.48 -1.40 15.47
C ASP A 29 20.27 -0.73 14.84
N VAL A 30 20.43 0.45 14.24
CA VAL A 30 19.36 1.14 13.51
C VAL A 30 18.88 0.29 12.33
N GLU A 31 19.80 -0.26 11.53
CA GLU A 31 19.45 -1.14 10.42
C GLU A 31 18.71 -2.40 10.90
N ARG A 32 19.14 -2.98 12.02
CA ARG A 32 18.47 -4.14 12.63
C ARG A 32 17.04 -3.81 13.05
N VAL A 33 16.85 -2.70 13.76
CA VAL A 33 15.51 -2.24 14.17
C VAL A 33 14.63 -1.95 12.96
N GLN A 34 15.18 -1.30 11.92
CA GLN A 34 14.44 -1.03 10.69
C GLN A 34 13.95 -2.31 10.02
N ARG A 35 14.80 -3.34 9.91
CA ARG A 35 14.41 -4.63 9.33
C ARG A 35 13.29 -5.30 10.12
N GLU A 36 13.39 -5.31 11.45
CA GLU A 36 12.34 -5.88 12.30
C GLU A 36 11.02 -5.11 12.20
N LEU A 37 11.04 -3.77 12.11
CA LEU A 37 9.84 -2.98 11.91
C LEU A 37 9.13 -3.32 10.59
N VAL A 38 9.90 -3.53 9.53
CA VAL A 38 9.38 -3.94 8.23
C VAL A 38 8.77 -5.35 8.30
N ILE A 39 9.45 -6.29 8.97
CA ILE A 39 8.92 -7.65 9.16
C ILE A 39 7.63 -7.60 9.97
N LEU A 40 7.57 -6.83 11.06
CA LEU A 40 6.36 -6.65 11.85
C LEU A 40 5.19 -6.10 11.03
N MET A 41 5.44 -5.09 10.19
CA MET A 41 4.45 -4.54 9.25
C MET A 41 3.94 -5.60 8.27
N ALA A 42 4.82 -6.45 7.74
CA ALA A 42 4.41 -7.55 6.86
C ALA A 42 3.62 -8.64 7.60
N LYS A 43 3.99 -8.96 8.85
CA LYS A 43 3.23 -9.90 9.68
C LYS A 43 1.81 -9.41 9.94
N GLU A 44 1.64 -8.12 10.23
CA GLU A 44 0.33 -7.51 10.41
C GLU A 44 -0.50 -7.64 9.13
N ALA A 45 0.09 -7.30 7.97
CA ALA A 45 -0.57 -7.45 6.68
C ALA A 45 -0.99 -8.90 6.40
N ILE A 46 -0.12 -9.89 6.63
CA ILE A 46 -0.43 -11.32 6.46
C ILE A 46 -1.58 -11.74 7.39
N GLY A 47 -1.58 -11.26 8.63
CA GLY A 47 -2.62 -11.54 9.61
C GLY A 47 -3.99 -11.00 9.22
N SER A 48 -4.03 -9.85 8.53
CA SER A 48 -5.25 -9.19 8.05
C SER A 48 -5.48 -9.36 6.55
N ALA A 49 -5.01 -10.46 5.94
CA ALA A 49 -4.97 -10.64 4.48
C ALA A 49 -6.32 -10.44 3.76
N GLU A 50 -7.42 -10.78 4.42
CA GLU A 50 -8.78 -10.64 3.87
C GLU A 50 -9.23 -9.18 3.76
N ASP A 51 -8.72 -8.30 4.61
CA ASP A 51 -9.09 -6.87 4.63
C ASP A 51 -8.14 -5.98 3.82
N LEU A 52 -7.10 -6.57 3.21
CA LEU A 52 -6.13 -5.84 2.41
C LEU A 52 -6.70 -5.41 1.06
N GLY A 53 -6.40 -4.16 0.72
CA GLY A 53 -6.66 -3.56 -0.60
C GLY A 53 -5.38 -3.35 -1.40
N GLY A 54 -5.55 -2.70 -2.56
CA GLY A 54 -4.52 -2.48 -3.55
C GLY A 54 -4.22 -3.75 -4.35
N ALA A 55 -3.44 -3.59 -5.43
CA ALA A 55 -3.05 -4.70 -6.29
C ALA A 55 -2.32 -5.81 -5.51
N MET A 56 -1.55 -5.42 -4.48
CA MET A 56 -0.77 -6.37 -3.69
C MET A 56 -1.56 -7.06 -2.60
N GLY A 57 -2.78 -6.60 -2.27
CA GLY A 57 -3.66 -7.30 -1.32
C GLY A 57 -3.94 -8.73 -1.78
N GLN A 58 -4.20 -8.90 -3.09
CA GLN A 58 -4.36 -10.24 -3.68
C GLN A 58 -3.04 -11.02 -3.66
N GLY A 59 -1.92 -10.37 -3.97
CA GLY A 59 -0.60 -11.01 -3.92
C GLY A 59 -0.24 -11.58 -2.53
N ILE A 60 -0.67 -10.93 -1.44
CA ILE A 60 -0.50 -11.45 -0.08
C ILE A 60 -1.38 -12.68 0.17
N ARG A 61 -2.64 -12.65 -0.26
CA ARG A 61 -3.54 -13.81 -0.17
C ARG A 61 -2.99 -15.01 -0.93
N ASP A 62 -2.56 -14.78 -2.18
CA ASP A 62 -1.97 -15.82 -3.02
C ASP A 62 -0.67 -16.39 -2.41
N ALA A 63 0.17 -15.53 -1.83
CA ALA A 63 1.40 -15.94 -1.15
C ALA A 63 1.10 -16.79 0.09
N ARG A 64 0.09 -16.41 0.89
CA ARG A 64 -0.37 -17.16 2.06
C ARG A 64 -0.92 -18.53 1.66
N GLU A 65 -1.79 -18.59 0.66
CA GLU A 65 -2.33 -19.87 0.16
C GLU A 65 -1.24 -20.77 -0.40
N LYS A 66 -0.30 -20.19 -1.16
CA LYS A 66 0.85 -20.92 -1.68
C LYS A 66 1.70 -21.49 -0.55
N TYR A 67 1.97 -20.72 0.51
CA TYR A 67 2.73 -21.19 1.67
C TYR A 67 2.01 -22.38 2.35
N LEU A 68 0.72 -22.24 2.65
CA LEU A 68 -0.09 -23.32 3.23
C LEU A 68 -0.05 -24.59 2.38
N ARG A 69 -0.20 -24.46 1.06
CA ARG A 69 -0.16 -25.59 0.12
C ARG A 69 1.21 -26.28 0.09
N VAL A 70 2.30 -25.51 0.00
CA VAL A 70 3.67 -26.05 -0.07
C VAL A 70 4.05 -26.77 1.22
N HIS A 71 3.69 -26.18 2.36
CA HIS A 71 4.00 -26.73 3.69
C HIS A 71 2.94 -27.75 4.17
N ARG A 72 1.91 -28.02 3.37
CA ARG A 72 0.78 -28.92 3.69
C ARG A 72 0.12 -28.60 5.03
N LYS A 73 -0.05 -27.31 5.31
CA LYS A 73 -0.69 -26.79 6.52
C LYS A 73 -2.10 -26.30 6.22
N SER A 74 -3.01 -26.41 7.18
CA SER A 74 -4.37 -25.85 7.10
C SER A 74 -4.44 -24.39 7.55
N SER A 75 -3.46 -23.94 8.35
CA SER A 75 -3.38 -22.59 8.92
C SER A 75 -1.93 -22.22 9.20
N LEU A 76 -1.64 -20.92 9.24
CA LEU A 76 -0.33 -20.40 9.61
C LEU A 76 -0.24 -20.28 11.13
N ASP A 77 0.81 -20.85 11.72
CA ASP A 77 1.19 -20.56 13.10
C ASP A 77 2.03 -19.26 13.18
N PRO A 78 2.33 -18.70 14.37
CA PRO A 78 3.08 -17.46 14.48
C PRO A 78 4.47 -17.48 13.84
N GLN A 79 5.11 -18.65 13.79
CA GLN A 79 6.42 -18.84 13.18
C GLN A 79 6.30 -18.83 11.66
N ASP A 80 5.31 -19.50 11.09
CA ASP A 80 5.01 -19.46 9.66
C ASP A 80 4.77 -18.04 9.16
N VAL A 81 4.02 -17.24 9.93
CA VAL A 81 3.75 -15.84 9.60
C VAL A 81 5.04 -15.02 9.59
N TYR A 82 5.95 -15.28 10.54
CA TYR A 82 7.25 -14.62 10.57
C TYR A 82 8.11 -14.99 9.35
N GLU A 83 8.23 -16.29 9.04
CA GLU A 83 9.01 -16.78 7.90
C GLU A 83 8.47 -16.24 6.56
N LEU A 84 7.14 -16.22 6.40
CA LEU A 84 6.51 -15.65 5.21
C LEU A 84 6.74 -14.14 5.12
N ALA A 85 6.68 -13.42 6.25
CA ALA A 85 6.98 -11.99 6.29
C ALA A 85 8.44 -11.70 5.91
N GLU A 86 9.40 -12.47 6.41
CA GLU A 86 10.80 -12.37 6.00
C GLU A 86 10.98 -12.61 4.50
N ALA A 87 10.33 -13.64 3.95
CA ALA A 87 10.41 -13.96 2.53
C ALA A 87 9.85 -12.83 1.65
N LEU A 88 8.68 -12.28 2.01
CA LEU A 88 8.00 -11.23 1.24
C LEU A 88 8.71 -9.86 1.31
N THR A 89 9.47 -9.63 2.38
CA THR A 89 10.17 -8.35 2.63
C THR A 89 11.66 -8.43 2.35
N MET A 90 12.16 -9.52 1.76
CA MET A 90 13.59 -9.73 1.54
C MET A 90 14.43 -9.58 2.83
N GLN A 91 13.95 -10.18 3.92
CA GLN A 91 14.51 -10.07 5.28
C GLN A 91 14.43 -8.64 5.85
N GLY A 92 13.27 -7.99 5.68
CA GLY A 92 13.03 -6.64 6.18
C GLY A 92 13.72 -5.52 5.39
N ARG A 93 14.23 -5.81 4.18
CA ARG A 93 14.93 -4.83 3.34
C ARG A 93 14.02 -4.16 2.31
N ASP A 94 12.96 -4.86 1.91
CA ASP A 94 11.92 -4.37 1.02
C ASP A 94 10.72 -3.89 1.83
N TRP A 95 9.76 -3.29 1.13
CA TRP A 95 8.60 -2.61 1.70
C TRP A 95 8.90 -1.27 2.36
N VAL A 96 8.12 -0.27 2.00
CA VAL A 96 8.23 1.09 2.52
C VAL A 96 6.83 1.60 2.81
N ALA A 97 6.60 2.07 4.04
CA ALA A 97 5.42 2.82 4.37
C ALA A 97 5.47 4.17 3.62
N VAL A 98 4.53 4.37 2.69
CA VAL A 98 4.45 5.60 1.89
C VAL A 98 3.71 6.68 2.69
N MET A 99 2.63 6.27 3.34
CA MET A 99 1.77 7.09 4.19
C MET A 99 0.95 6.13 5.09
N PRO A 100 0.24 6.62 6.12
CA PRO A 100 -0.57 5.77 6.98
C PRO A 100 -1.50 4.85 6.16
N GLY A 101 -1.39 3.54 6.39
CA GLY A 101 -2.19 2.52 5.70
C GLY A 101 -1.83 2.22 4.24
N VAL A 102 -0.73 2.79 3.70
CA VAL A 102 -0.27 2.51 2.33
C VAL A 102 1.19 2.08 2.33
N ILE A 103 1.42 0.86 1.86
CA ILE A 103 2.75 0.24 1.81
C ILE A 103 3.12 0.01 0.34
N CYS A 104 4.34 0.39 -0.03
CA CYS A 104 4.91 0.08 -1.35
C CYS A 104 5.74 -1.20 -1.26
N THR A 105 5.33 -2.24 -1.98
CA THR A 105 5.97 -3.56 -2.01
C THR A 105 6.90 -3.79 -3.20
N LEU A 106 7.16 -2.74 -4.01
CA LEU A 106 8.15 -2.83 -5.11
C LEU A 106 9.44 -3.43 -4.53
N PRO A 107 10.20 -4.29 -5.22
CA PRO A 107 11.47 -4.77 -4.66
C PRO A 107 12.58 -3.70 -4.76
N VAL A 108 13.60 -3.77 -3.91
CA VAL A 108 14.79 -2.91 -4.01
C VAL A 108 15.49 -3.15 -5.35
N GLY A 109 15.97 -2.08 -5.98
CA GLY A 109 16.63 -2.13 -7.30
C GLY A 109 15.66 -2.04 -8.48
N PHE A 110 14.35 -2.08 -8.24
CA PHE A 110 13.34 -1.88 -9.29
C PHE A 110 12.85 -0.43 -9.34
N THR A 111 12.41 -0.02 -10.52
CA THR A 111 11.90 1.34 -10.79
C THR A 111 10.39 1.28 -10.97
N GLY A 112 9.67 2.02 -10.11
CA GLY A 112 8.21 2.15 -10.19
C GLY A 112 7.79 3.35 -11.03
N PRO A 113 6.49 3.48 -11.37
CA PRO A 113 5.97 4.63 -12.11
C PRO A 113 6.11 5.96 -11.35
N CYS A 114 6.30 5.92 -10.03
CA CYS A 114 6.56 7.12 -9.22
C CYS A 114 7.99 7.67 -9.39
N ALA A 115 8.90 6.88 -9.96
CA ALA A 115 10.28 7.26 -10.18
C ALA A 115 10.37 8.18 -11.41
N SER A 116 10.36 9.49 -11.18
CA SER A 116 10.51 10.50 -12.23
C SER A 116 11.97 10.60 -12.71
N HIS A 117 12.51 9.53 -13.29
CA HIS A 117 13.86 9.42 -13.87
C HIS A 117 15.03 9.24 -12.87
N GLN A 118 14.76 9.19 -11.57
CA GLN A 118 15.77 8.86 -10.55
C GLN A 118 15.52 7.42 -10.07
N GLY A 119 16.51 6.54 -10.25
CA GLY A 119 16.39 5.12 -9.94
C GLY A 119 15.96 4.90 -8.48
N GLY A 120 14.76 4.38 -8.28
CA GLY A 120 14.22 4.06 -6.97
C GLY A 120 12.75 4.41 -6.81
N ARG A 121 12.20 4.16 -5.62
CA ARG A 121 10.84 4.51 -5.25
C ARG A 121 10.79 5.97 -4.82
N ASN A 122 9.78 6.72 -5.26
CA ASN A 122 9.51 8.06 -4.74
C ASN A 122 8.11 8.09 -4.08
N PRO A 123 8.03 7.97 -2.74
CA PRO A 123 6.77 8.05 -2.00
C PRO A 123 5.98 9.34 -2.26
N ALA A 124 6.64 10.47 -2.51
CA ALA A 124 5.98 11.76 -2.76
C ALA A 124 5.19 11.78 -4.08
N ASN A 125 5.56 10.92 -5.03
CA ASN A 125 4.90 10.79 -6.34
C ASN A 125 4.00 9.53 -6.40
N CYS A 126 3.67 8.93 -5.26
CA CYS A 126 2.89 7.71 -5.22
C CYS A 126 1.45 7.98 -5.71
N GLN A 127 1.05 7.34 -6.81
CA GLN A 127 -0.27 7.53 -7.42
C GLN A 127 -1.26 6.45 -6.95
N PRO A 128 -2.55 6.77 -6.75
CA PRO A 128 -3.58 5.76 -6.54
C PRO A 128 -3.61 4.73 -7.66
N GLY A 129 -3.83 3.45 -7.32
CA GLY A 129 -3.92 2.37 -8.31
C GLY A 129 -2.58 1.80 -8.80
N CYS A 130 -1.45 2.20 -8.21
CA CYS A 130 -0.16 1.58 -8.48
C CYS A 130 -0.18 0.08 -8.18
N SER A 131 0.38 -0.74 -9.09
CA SER A 131 0.43 -2.20 -8.96
C SER A 131 1.28 -2.70 -7.78
N ASN A 132 2.12 -1.85 -7.20
CA ASN A 132 2.98 -2.16 -6.06
C ASN A 132 2.43 -1.62 -4.74
N GLN A 133 1.21 -1.09 -4.72
CA GLN A 133 0.56 -0.65 -3.49
C GLN A 133 -0.16 -1.80 -2.80
N LEU A 134 0.13 -1.93 -1.52
CA LEU A 134 -0.63 -2.67 -0.54
C LEU A 134 -1.37 -1.67 0.35
N LEU A 135 -2.67 -1.82 0.49
CA LEU A 135 -3.50 -0.94 1.30
C LEU A 135 -4.01 -1.69 2.52
N LEU A 136 -3.76 -1.14 3.71
CA LEU A 136 -4.28 -1.69 4.96
C LEU A 136 -5.76 -1.32 5.13
N ALA A 137 -6.47 -2.12 5.93
CA ALA A 137 -7.91 -1.94 6.22
C ALA A 137 -8.27 -0.53 6.73
N TYR A 138 -7.30 0.16 7.35
CA TYR A 138 -7.43 1.49 7.94
C TYR A 138 -8.12 2.51 7.01
N ASN A 139 -7.79 2.53 5.72
CA ASN A 139 -8.33 3.51 4.76
C ASN A 139 -9.58 3.02 4.00
N ARG A 140 -10.14 1.86 4.37
CA ARG A 140 -11.24 1.24 3.62
C ARG A 140 -12.54 2.03 3.70
N SER A 141 -12.90 2.53 4.89
CA SER A 141 -14.11 3.33 5.06
C SER A 141 -14.01 4.66 4.33
N GLU A 142 -12.85 5.32 4.40
CA GLU A 142 -12.59 6.55 3.65
C GLU A 142 -12.71 6.33 2.13
N CYS A 143 -12.30 5.16 1.64
CA CYS A 143 -12.50 4.78 0.25
C CYS A 143 -13.97 4.68 -0.13
N ASP A 144 -14.81 4.08 0.73
CA ASP A 144 -16.27 3.98 0.51
C ASP A 144 -16.91 5.37 0.44
N ASP A 145 -16.58 6.24 1.39
CA ASP A 145 -17.08 7.62 1.45
C ASP A 145 -16.64 8.41 0.20
N MET A 146 -15.42 8.21 -0.27
CA MET A 146 -14.93 8.82 -1.50
C MET A 146 -15.65 8.31 -2.74
N VAL A 147 -15.94 7.00 -2.84
CA VAL A 147 -16.73 6.44 -3.96
C VAL A 147 -18.12 7.06 -3.97
N ARG A 148 -18.79 7.16 -2.82
CA ARG A 148 -20.09 7.83 -2.68
C ARG A 148 -20.06 9.27 -3.17
N TYR A 149 -19.09 10.04 -2.69
CA TYR A 149 -18.91 11.43 -3.13
C TYR A 149 -18.70 11.53 -4.64
N ILE A 150 -17.85 10.67 -5.22
CA ILE A 150 -17.59 10.66 -6.66
C ILE A 150 -18.86 10.33 -7.45
N VAL A 151 -19.65 9.36 -7.00
CA VAL A 151 -20.93 8.97 -7.62
C VAL A 151 -21.92 10.14 -7.61
N GLU A 152 -22.02 10.86 -6.49
CA GLU A 152 -22.87 12.07 -6.40
C GLU A 152 -22.42 13.18 -7.36
N GLN A 153 -21.12 13.44 -7.44
CA GLN A 153 -20.58 14.46 -8.35
C GLN A 153 -20.68 14.04 -9.82
N LEU A 154 -20.55 12.75 -10.11
CA LEU A 154 -20.72 12.19 -11.44
C LEU A 154 -22.18 12.34 -11.89
N GLN A 155 -23.15 12.05 -11.01
CA GLN A 155 -24.57 12.27 -11.32
C GLN A 155 -24.86 13.75 -11.62
N LYS A 156 -24.37 14.67 -10.78
CA LYS A 156 -24.52 16.11 -11.03
C LYS A 156 -23.93 16.55 -12.36
N ALA A 157 -22.74 16.06 -12.70
CA ALA A 157 -22.11 16.38 -13.98
C ALA A 157 -22.89 15.86 -15.20
N ILE A 158 -23.60 14.73 -15.05
CA ILE A 158 -24.50 14.19 -16.08
C ILE A 158 -25.73 15.08 -16.20
N ASP A 159 -26.35 15.44 -15.08
CA ASP A 159 -27.57 16.28 -15.04
C ASP A 159 -27.30 17.69 -15.61
N GLU A 160 -26.08 18.20 -15.46
CA GLU A 160 -25.61 19.49 -15.98
C GLU A 160 -25.04 19.41 -17.41
N GLU A 161 -25.05 18.23 -18.04
CA GLU A 161 -24.44 17.97 -19.36
C GLU A 161 -22.95 18.40 -19.47
N ALA A 162 -22.24 18.42 -18.34
CA ALA A 162 -20.85 18.86 -18.24
C ALA A 162 -19.88 17.74 -18.65
N VAL A 163 -19.78 17.47 -19.96
CA VAL A 163 -19.02 16.34 -20.55
C VAL A 163 -17.60 16.19 -19.99
N GLN A 164 -16.88 17.30 -19.80
CA GLN A 164 -15.52 17.30 -19.26
C GLN A 164 -15.47 16.82 -17.80
N MET A 165 -16.47 17.21 -17.01
CA MET A 165 -16.59 16.81 -15.60
C MET A 165 -17.01 15.34 -15.49
N VAL A 166 -17.89 14.86 -16.38
CA VAL A 166 -18.22 13.43 -16.47
C VAL A 166 -16.96 12.59 -16.70
N ALA A 167 -16.11 12.99 -17.65
CA ALA A 167 -14.86 12.29 -17.92
C ALA A 167 -13.89 12.31 -16.72
N LEU A 168 -13.77 13.46 -16.05
CA LEU A 168 -12.95 13.62 -14.86
C LEU A 168 -13.40 12.69 -13.72
N TRP A 169 -14.70 12.74 -13.37
CA TRP A 169 -15.25 11.94 -12.28
C TRP A 169 -15.26 10.45 -12.60
N ALA A 170 -15.50 10.06 -13.85
CA ALA A 170 -15.33 8.66 -14.28
C ALA A 170 -13.88 8.19 -14.11
N GLY A 171 -12.89 9.05 -14.39
CA GLY A 171 -11.48 8.76 -14.12
C GLY A 171 -11.22 8.55 -12.62
N GLN A 172 -11.73 9.43 -11.77
CA GLN A 172 -11.61 9.30 -10.31
C GLN A 172 -12.29 8.04 -9.78
N LEU A 173 -13.49 7.72 -10.27
CA LEU A 173 -14.22 6.51 -9.89
C LEU A 173 -13.36 5.27 -10.08
N ASN A 174 -12.70 5.17 -11.23
CA ASN A 174 -11.82 4.04 -11.55
C ASN A 174 -10.56 3.95 -10.66
N ASN A 175 -10.08 5.08 -10.15
CA ASN A 175 -8.94 5.09 -9.22
C ASN A 175 -9.30 4.62 -7.81
N TRP A 176 -10.56 4.79 -7.39
CA TRP A 176 -11.02 4.49 -6.03
C TRP A 176 -11.78 3.17 -5.91
N LEU A 177 -12.66 2.87 -6.87
CA LEU A 177 -13.61 1.75 -6.81
C LEU A 177 -12.95 0.39 -6.58
N TYR A 178 -11.82 0.14 -7.24
CA TYR A 178 -11.16 -1.18 -7.24
C TYR A 178 -10.07 -1.33 -6.17
N ARG A 179 -9.95 -0.36 -5.26
CA ARG A 179 -8.91 -0.39 -4.23
C ARG A 179 -9.17 -1.47 -3.18
N TRP A 180 -10.42 -1.84 -2.92
CA TRP A 180 -10.78 -2.98 -2.07
C TRP A 180 -11.90 -3.79 -2.71
N ASN A 181 -11.82 -5.12 -2.60
CA ASN A 181 -12.86 -6.01 -3.14
C ASN A 181 -14.22 -5.73 -2.51
N SER A 182 -14.27 -5.60 -1.18
CA SER A 182 -15.52 -5.33 -0.46
C SER A 182 -16.15 -3.99 -0.81
N VAL A 183 -15.34 -2.98 -1.15
CA VAL A 183 -15.85 -1.68 -1.63
C VAL A 183 -16.45 -1.86 -3.01
N PHE A 184 -15.75 -2.52 -3.93
CA PHE A 184 -16.32 -2.83 -5.24
C PHE A 184 -17.65 -3.60 -5.14
N GLU A 185 -17.71 -4.64 -4.30
CA GLU A 185 -18.91 -5.46 -4.08
C GLU A 185 -20.09 -4.65 -3.54
N ALA A 186 -19.86 -3.69 -2.63
CA ALA A 186 -20.92 -2.84 -2.09
C ALA A 186 -21.56 -1.91 -3.14
N TRP A 187 -20.85 -1.67 -4.24
CA TRP A 187 -21.19 -0.66 -5.23
C TRP A 187 -21.46 -1.21 -6.63
N VAL A 188 -21.24 -2.51 -6.87
CA VAL A 188 -21.29 -3.15 -8.20
C VAL A 188 -22.64 -2.97 -8.90
N ASP A 189 -23.73 -2.96 -8.15
CA ASP A 189 -25.09 -2.84 -8.68
C ASP A 189 -25.51 -1.38 -8.98
N HIS A 190 -24.67 -0.39 -8.67
CA HIS A 190 -25.00 1.00 -8.91
C HIS A 190 -24.99 1.34 -10.41
N PRO A 191 -26.03 1.97 -10.98
CA PRO A 191 -26.12 2.23 -12.42
C PRO A 191 -24.94 3.00 -13.00
N LEU A 192 -24.45 4.02 -12.28
CA LEU A 192 -23.28 4.80 -12.72
C LEU A 192 -21.98 4.00 -12.72
N ILE A 193 -21.89 2.94 -11.90
CA ILE A 193 -20.71 2.07 -11.90
C ILE A 193 -20.76 1.10 -13.07
N ALA A 194 -21.93 0.56 -13.40
CA ALA A 194 -22.11 -0.21 -14.62
C ALA A 194 -21.79 0.61 -15.89
N ALA A 195 -22.11 1.91 -15.89
CA ALA A 195 -21.88 2.80 -17.03
C ALA A 195 -20.44 3.31 -17.16
N TYR A 196 -19.75 3.63 -16.05
CA TYR A 196 -18.47 4.33 -16.06
C TYR A 196 -17.30 3.56 -15.39
N GLY A 197 -17.61 2.47 -14.69
CA GLY A 197 -16.61 1.56 -14.13
C GLY A 197 -15.92 0.77 -15.24
N LYS A 198 -14.61 0.97 -15.40
CA LYS A 198 -13.77 0.19 -16.30
C LYS A 198 -13.18 -0.99 -15.56
N ALA A 199 -13.24 -2.19 -16.12
CA ALA A 199 -12.53 -3.34 -15.57
C ALA A 199 -11.02 -3.03 -15.49
N GLN A 200 -10.40 -3.23 -14.32
CA GLN A 200 -8.95 -3.07 -14.20
C GLN A 200 -8.20 -4.17 -15.00
N PRO A 201 -7.19 -3.82 -15.80
CA PRO A 201 -6.30 -4.81 -16.40
C PRO A 201 -5.45 -5.46 -15.28
N GLY A 202 -5.75 -6.72 -14.95
CA GLY A 202 -5.00 -7.48 -13.94
C GLY A 202 -5.85 -8.32 -12.98
N ARG A 203 -7.17 -8.13 -12.93
CA ARG A 203 -8.08 -9.13 -12.38
C ARG A 203 -8.33 -10.17 -13.47
N SER A 204 -7.65 -11.32 -13.40
CA SER A 204 -8.13 -12.50 -14.09
C SER A 204 -9.54 -12.79 -13.56
N SER A 205 -10.53 -12.68 -14.44
CA SER A 205 -11.79 -13.39 -14.28
C SER A 205 -11.46 -14.85 -14.01
N ASN A 206 -11.73 -15.30 -12.78
CA ASN A 206 -11.74 -16.73 -12.48
C ASN A 206 -12.80 -17.38 -13.36
N GLU A 207 -12.33 -18.15 -14.35
CA GLU A 207 -12.93 -19.43 -14.74
C GLU A 207 -12.00 -20.55 -14.26
#